data_AF-A0A1Q5RJQ7-F1
#
_entry.id   AF-A0A1Q5RJQ7-F1
#
_cell.length_a   1.000
_cell.length_b   1.000
_cell.length_c   1.000
_cell.angle_alpha   90.00
_cell.angle_beta   90.00
_cell.angle_gamma   90.00
#
_symmetry.space_group_name_H-M   'P 1'
#
loop_
_entity.id
_entity.type
_entity.pdbx_description
1 polymer ?
#
loop_
_entity_poly.entity_id
_entity_poly.type
_entity_poly.pdbx_seq_one_letter_code
_entity_poly.pdbx_strand_id
1 'polypeptide(L)' 'MPSVKRHASKILNEYGEAQSELIGKAVVLTDGKAGTVENVWLDELHGLRVSIKGHDGRLPVSTIKLVGN' A
#
# COMPACT_ATOMS: atom_id res chain seq x y z
N MET A 1 -19.79 -12.27 -16.96
CA MET A 1 -18.90 -11.09 -17.15
C MET A 1 -17.82 -11.44 -18.15
N PRO A 2 -17.53 -10.57 -19.14
CA PRO A 2 -16.34 -10.69 -19.98
C PRO A 2 -15.08 -10.88 -19.12
N SER A 3 -14.13 -11.69 -19.57
CA SER A 3 -12.89 -11.99 -18.83
C SER A 3 -12.19 -10.72 -18.34
N VAL A 4 -12.10 -9.70 -19.18
CA VAL A 4 -11.50 -8.39 -18.86
C VAL A 4 -12.21 -7.70 -17.69
N LYS A 5 -13.55 -7.69 -17.67
CA LYS A 5 -14.30 -7.07 -16.56
C LYS A 5 -14.05 -7.80 -15.25
N ARG A 6 -13.98 -9.14 -15.27
CA ARG A 6 -13.66 -9.93 -14.07
C ARG A 6 -12.25 -9.63 -13.55
N HIS A 7 -11.27 -9.50 -14.44
CA HIS A 7 -9.89 -9.15 -14.04
C HIS A 7 -9.80 -7.75 -13.46
N ALA A 8 -10.42 -6.75 -14.09
CA ALA A 8 -10.45 -5.38 -13.58
C ALA A 8 -11.12 -5.29 -12.20
N SER A 9 -12.25 -5.97 -12.01
CA SER A 9 -12.91 -6.05 -10.70
C SER A 9 -12.04 -6.72 -9.64
N LYS A 10 -11.30 -7.78 -9.99
CA LYS A 10 -10.38 -8.42 -9.05
C LYS A 10 -9.30 -7.44 -8.58
N ILE A 11 -8.65 -6.73 -9.50
CA ILE A 11 -7.61 -5.74 -9.14
C ILE A 11 -8.14 -4.68 -8.18
N LEU A 12 -9.35 -4.16 -8.45
CA LEU A 12 -9.96 -3.15 -7.58
C LEU A 12 -10.28 -3.68 -6.18
N ASN A 13 -10.74 -4.94 -6.09
CA ASN A 13 -11.00 -5.59 -4.81
C ASN A 13 -9.70 -5.80 -4.01
N GLU A 14 -8.67 -6.39 -4.63
CA GLU A 14 -7.36 -6.61 -3.96
C GLU A 14 -6.73 -5.28 -3.52
N TYR A 15 -6.92 -4.21 -4.30
CA TYR A 15 -6.51 -2.87 -3.90
C TYR A 15 -7.26 -2.38 -2.65
N GLY A 16 -8.59 -2.53 -2.62
CA GLY A 16 -9.40 -2.16 -1.45
C GLY A 16 -9.00 -2.92 -0.19
N GLU A 17 -8.74 -4.23 -0.29
CA GLU A 17 -8.23 -5.05 0.81
C GLU A 17 -6.88 -4.52 1.30
N ALA A 18 -5.94 -4.24 0.38
CA ALA A 18 -4.65 -3.67 0.74
C ALA A 18 -4.78 -2.30 1.45
N GLN A 19 -5.73 -1.44 1.04
CA GLN A 19 -5.99 -0.19 1.76
C GLN A 19 -6.47 -0.46 3.19
N SER A 20 -7.42 -1.38 3.37
CA SER A 20 -7.98 -1.74 4.68
C SER A 20 -6.93 -2.37 5.61
N GLU A 21 -6.03 -3.19 5.06
CA GLU A 21 -5.00 -3.86 5.84
C GLU A 21 -3.84 -2.95 6.22
N LEU A 22 -3.45 -2.01 5.35
CA LEU A 22 -2.26 -1.18 5.54
C LEU A 22 -2.55 0.14 6.26
N ILE A 23 -3.63 0.84 5.94
CA ILE A 23 -3.90 2.18 6.51
C ILE A 23 -4.04 2.07 8.03
N GLY A 24 -3.31 2.92 8.75
CA GLY A 24 -3.27 2.92 10.22
C GLY A 24 -2.33 1.88 10.83
N LYS A 25 -1.71 0.99 10.05
CA LYS A 25 -0.69 0.06 10.57
C LYS A 25 0.65 0.72 10.78
N ALA A 26 1.33 0.28 11.83
CA ALA A 26 2.72 0.61 12.08
C ALA A 26 3.62 -0.23 11.15
N VAL A 27 4.56 0.45 10.50
CA VAL A 27 5.51 -0.15 9.58
C VAL A 27 6.92 0.36 9.86
N VAL A 28 7.90 -0.47 9.55
CA VAL A 28 9.32 -0.12 9.56
C VAL A 28 9.82 -0.04 8.13
N LEU A 29 10.45 1.08 7.80
CA LEU A 29 11.07 1.33 6.52
C LEU A 29 12.42 0.63 6.41
N THR A 30 12.89 0.44 5.17
CA THR A 30 14.22 -0.15 4.91
C THR A 30 15.38 0.65 5.49
N ASP A 31 15.20 1.95 5.75
CA ASP A 31 16.18 2.81 6.42
C ASP A 31 16.15 2.69 7.97
N GLY A 32 15.32 1.80 8.51
CA GLY A 32 15.17 1.54 9.94
C GLY A 32 14.21 2.47 10.66
N LYS A 33 13.62 3.46 9.98
CA LYS A 33 12.63 4.36 10.61
C LYS A 33 11.26 3.69 10.68
N ALA A 34 10.50 3.99 11.73
CA ALA A 34 9.14 3.51 11.91
C ALA A 34 8.13 4.65 11.72
N GLY A 35 6.95 4.29 11.19
CA GLY A 35 5.83 5.22 11.09
C GLY A 35 4.52 4.50 10.83
N THR A 36 3.45 5.27 10.70
CA THR A 36 2.10 4.74 10.44
C THR A 36 1.72 5.03 9.00
N VAL A 37 1.21 4.03 8.29
CA VAL A 37 0.67 4.23 6.93
C VAL A 37 -0.54 5.15 7.00
N GLU A 38 -0.52 6.24 6.23
CA GLU A 38 -1.59 7.24 6.21
C GLU A 38 -2.49 7.05 4.99
N ASN A 39 -1.91 6.79 3.82
CA ASN A 39 -2.64 6.61 2.58
C ASN A 39 -1.97 5.56 1.68
N VAL A 40 -2.75 4.99 0.77
CA VAL A 40 -2.34 3.96 -0.19
C VAL A 40 -2.92 4.30 -1.57
N TRP A 41 -2.11 4.16 -2.63
CA TRP A 41 -2.47 4.48 -4.02
C TRP A 41 -1.96 3.46 -5.02
N LEU A 42 -2.63 3.36 -6.17
CA LEU A 42 -2.10 2.74 -7.38
C LEU A 42 -1.37 3.79 -8.24
N ASP A 43 -0.21 3.42 -8.75
CA ASP A 43 0.67 4.21 -9.61
C ASP A 43 1.00 3.38 -10.85
N GLU A 44 1.02 4.02 -12.02
CA GLU A 44 1.22 3.34 -13.31
C GLU A 44 2.63 2.79 -13.48
N LEU A 45 3.64 3.30 -12.74
CA LEU A 45 5.05 2.93 -12.90
C LEU A 45 5.52 1.98 -11.80
N HIS A 46 5.08 2.18 -10.55
CA HIS A 46 5.59 1.44 -9.39
C HIS A 46 4.54 0.53 -8.72
N GLY A 47 3.29 0.49 -9.22
CA GLY A 47 2.23 -0.31 -8.62
C GLY A 47 1.67 0.32 -7.35
N LEU A 48 1.67 -0.41 -6.23
CA LEU A 48 1.09 0.07 -4.97
C LEU A 48 2.07 0.95 -4.19
N ARG A 49 1.66 2.18 -3.87
CA ARG A 49 2.44 3.16 -3.10
C ARG A 49 1.75 3.53 -1.81
N VAL A 50 2.54 3.90 -0.81
CA VAL A 50 2.09 4.29 0.53
C VAL A 50 2.69 5.63 0.92
N SER A 51 1.96 6.42 1.71
CA SER A 51 2.54 7.53 2.49
C SER A 51 2.61 7.12 3.95
N ILE A 52 3.70 7.50 4.60
CA ILE A 52 3.90 7.25 6.03
C ILE A 52 3.81 8.58 6.73
N LYS A 53 3.00 8.65 7.79
CA LYS A 53 2.83 9.87 8.59
C LYS A 53 4.18 10.36 9.10
N GLY A 54 4.50 11.62 8.81
CA GLY A 54 5.78 12.24 9.20
C GLY A 54 6.95 11.91 8.27
N HIS A 55 6.70 11.27 7.13
CA HIS A 55 7.70 11.03 6.09
C HIS A 55 7.28 11.70 4.78
N ASP A 56 8.26 12.26 4.09
CA ASP A 56 8.01 12.92 2.82
C ASP A 56 7.92 11.91 1.67
N GLY A 57 6.92 12.14 0.80
CA GLY A 57 6.76 11.44 -0.46
C GLY A 57 5.92 10.16 -0.39
N ARG A 58 5.79 9.52 -1.56
CA ARG A 58 5.07 8.26 -1.75
C ARG A 58 6.06 7.15 -2.01
N LEU A 59 6.15 6.23 -1.07
CA LEU A 59 7.11 5.14 -1.11
C LEU A 59 6.47 3.89 -1.74
N PRO A 60 7.23 3.08 -2.50
CA PRO A 60 6.75 1.78 -2.93
C PRO A 60 6.39 0.89 -1.74
N VAL A 61 5.36 0.05 -1.85
CA VAL A 61 5.01 -0.89 -0.77
C VAL A 61 6.16 -1.86 -0.42
N SER A 62 7.09 -2.09 -1.34
CA SER A 62 8.26 -2.94 -1.10
C SER A 62 9.29 -2.35 -0.12
N THR A 63 9.17 -1.06 0.23
CA THR A 63 10.10 -0.41 1.17
C THR A 63 9.63 -0.45 2.62
N ILE A 64 8.44 -1.00 2.89
CA ILE A 64 7.87 -1.13 4.24
C ILE A 64 7.89 -2.59 4.71
N LYS A 65 8.03 -2.79 6.02
CA LYS A 65 7.84 -4.06 6.72
C LYS A 65 6.78 -3.86 7.79
N LEU A 66 5.80 -4.74 7.87
CA LEU A 66 4.83 -4.72 8.95
C LEU A 66 5.53 -5.05 10.28
N VAL A 67 5.27 -4.24 11.30
CA VAL A 67 5.64 -4.59 12.67
C VAL A 67 4.58 -5.58 13.15
N GLY A 68 5.00 -6.78 13.56
CA GLY A 68 4.09 -7.85 13.96
C GLY A 68 3.18 -7.45 15.13
N ASN A 69 2.02 -8.10 15.20
CA ASN A 69 1.18 -8.12 16.40
C ASN A 69 1.85 -8.94 17.52
#